data_AF-A0A2E4AIY8-F1
#
_entry.id   AF-A0A2E4AIY8-F1
#
_cell.length_a   1.000
_cell.length_b   1.000
_cell.length_c   1.000
_cell.angle_alpha   90.00
_cell.angle_beta   90.00
_cell.angle_gamma   90.00
#
_symmetry.space_group_name_H-M   'P 1'
#
loop_
_entity.id
_entity.type
_entity.pdbx_description
1 polymer ?
#
loop_
_entity_poly.entity_id
_entity_poly.type
_entity_poly.pdbx_seq_one_letter_code
_entity_poly.pdbx_strand_id
1 'polypeptide(L)' 'IVKGKNIPEPGIPESFKVLIKEMQALCLNVEVISLTGDEIDMQGLDEDVFRAEESLGIDISRPERGTDEEDELRRQQL' A
#
# COMPACT_ATOMS: atom_id res chain seq x y z
N ILE A 1 3.14 -3.66 -18.59
CA ILE A 1 2.89 -4.85 -19.45
C ILE A 1 1.56 -4.73 -20.20
N VAL A 2 0.39 -4.84 -19.53
CA VAL A 2 -0.94 -4.80 -20.19
C VAL A 2 -1.23 -3.51 -20.98
N LYS A 3 -0.64 -2.37 -20.59
CA LYS A 3 -0.77 -1.08 -21.29
C LYS A 3 0.38 -0.78 -22.27
N GLY A 4 1.29 -1.74 -22.53
CA GLY A 4 2.47 -1.55 -23.38
C GLY A 4 3.51 -0.54 -22.86
N LYS A 5 3.34 -0.01 -21.64
CA LYS A 5 4.29 0.91 -21.00
C LYS A 5 5.52 0.16 -20.47
N ASN A 6 6.65 0.88 -20.41
CA ASN A 6 7.87 0.42 -19.77
C ASN A 6 7.61 -0.02 -18.33
N ILE A 7 8.35 -1.05 -17.90
CA ILE A 7 8.30 -1.57 -16.53
C ILE A 7 8.87 -0.45 -15.63
N PRO A 8 8.17 -0.10 -14.53
CA PRO A 8 8.69 0.88 -13.59
C PRO A 8 9.99 0.37 -12.96
N GLU A 9 10.78 1.28 -12.39
CA GLU A 9 11.97 0.86 -11.64
C GLU A 9 11.55 -0.01 -10.44
N PRO A 10 12.23 -1.14 -10.21
CA PRO A 10 11.94 -1.99 -9.08
C PRO A 10 12.31 -1.27 -7.77
N GLY A 11 11.39 -1.28 -6.81
CA GLY A 11 11.63 -0.79 -5.46
C GLY A 11 12.38 -1.80 -4.58
N ILE A 12 12.44 -1.50 -3.28
CA ILE A 12 13.05 -2.39 -2.28
C ILE A 12 12.17 -3.65 -2.07
N PRO A 13 12.74 -4.86 -2.09
CA PRO A 13 11.98 -6.08 -1.82
C PRO A 13 11.40 -6.12 -0.41
N GLU A 14 10.17 -6.62 -0.29
CA GLU A 14 9.51 -6.77 1.00
C GLU A 14 10.28 -7.71 1.95
N SER A 15 10.91 -8.75 1.42
CA SER A 15 11.74 -9.67 2.20
C SER A 15 12.91 -8.98 2.89
N PHE A 16 13.45 -7.91 2.30
CA PHE A 16 14.53 -7.14 2.91
C PHE A 16 14.01 -6.30 4.09
N LYS A 17 12.83 -5.69 3.96
CA LYS A 17 12.19 -4.95 5.07
C LYS A 17 11.88 -5.89 6.24
N VAL A 18 11.38 -7.09 5.96
CA VAL A 18 11.12 -8.11 6.98
C VAL A 18 12.40 -8.50 7.72
N LEU A 19 13.49 -8.76 7.00
CA LEU A 19 14.79 -9.08 7.60
C LEU A 19 15.26 -8.01 8.59
N ILE A 20 15.16 -6.73 8.23
CA ILE A 20 15.56 -5.62 9.11
C ILE A 20 14.71 -5.61 10.38
N LYS A 21 13.39 -5.79 10.25
CA LYS A 21 12.47 -5.87 11.40
C LYS A 21 12.79 -7.08 12.28
N GLU A 22 13.15 -8.22 11.71
CA GLU A 22 13.58 -9.41 12.45
C GLU A 22 14.88 -9.18 13.22
N MET A 23 15.86 -8.51 12.62
CA MET A 23 17.11 -8.16 13.30
C MET A 23 16.87 -7.16 14.44
N GLN A 24 16.01 -6.16 14.22
CA GLN A 24 15.58 -5.22 15.26
C GLN A 24 14.85 -5.93 16.42
N ALA A 25 14.03 -6.95 16.12
CA ALA A 25 13.37 -7.76 17.14
C ALA A 25 14.36 -8.56 18.01
N LEU A 26 15.57 -8.80 17.53
CA LEU A 26 16.69 -9.39 18.29
C LEU A 26 17.50 -8.34 19.08
N CYS A 27 17.02 -7.11 19.18
CA CYS A 27 17.72 -5.97 19.80
C CYS A 27 19.03 -5.59 19.11
N LEU A 28 19.16 -5.87 17.81
CA LEU A 28 20.30 -5.40 17.01
C LEU A 28 20.02 -4.01 16.46
N ASN A 29 21.00 -3.11 16.58
CA ASN A 29 20.94 -1.83 15.90
C ASN A 29 21.32 -2.03 14.43
N VAL A 30 20.38 -1.76 13.52
CA VAL A 30 20.57 -1.93 12.08
C VAL A 30 20.14 -0.65 11.39
N GLU A 31 21.08 -0.03 10.70
CA GLU A 31 20.91 1.24 9.99
C GLU A 31 21.29 1.05 8.52
N VAL A 32 20.58 1.75 7.63
CA VAL A 32 20.84 1.74 6.19
C VAL A 32 21.49 3.05 5.83
N ILE A 33 22.72 2.99 5.34
CA ILE A 33 23.52 4.18 5.02
C ILE A 33 23.63 4.32 3.50
N SER A 34 23.32 5.51 3.01
CA SER A 34 23.54 5.95 1.63
C SER A 34 25.04 6.01 1.29
N LEU A 35 25.39 6.02 0.01
CA LEU A 35 26.76 6.29 -0.44
C LEU A 35 27.29 7.66 0.03
N THR A 36 26.39 8.60 0.36
CA THR A 36 26.71 9.91 0.91
C THR A 36 26.95 9.91 2.43
N GLY A 37 26.68 8.79 3.10
CA GLY A 37 26.76 8.69 4.57
C GLY A 37 25.46 9.03 5.30
N ASP A 38 24.40 9.39 4.56
CA ASP A 38 23.10 9.72 5.15
C ASP A 38 22.31 8.46 5.50
N GLU A 39 21.58 8.49 6.60
CA GLU A 39 20.64 7.42 6.97
C GLU A 39 19.42 7.44 6.06
N ILE A 40 19.05 6.27 5.54
CA ILE A 40 17.86 6.08 4.71
C ILE A 40 16.72 5.56 5.59
N ASP A 41 15.64 6.34 5.67
CA ASP A 41 14.42 5.90 6.33
C ASP A 41 13.71 4.84 5.46
N MET A 42 13.70 3.61 5.96
CA MET A 42 13.03 2.47 5.32
C MET A 42 11.50 2.47 5.54
N GLN A 43 10.97 3.25 6.48
CA GLN A 43 9.53 3.32 6.77
C GLN A 43 8.76 4.17 5.75
N GLY A 44 9.40 5.18 5.16
CA GLY A 44 8.78 6.07 4.15
C GLY A 44 8.62 5.46 2.75
N LEU A 45 9.19 4.28 2.48
CA LEU A 45 9.19 3.65 1.16
C LEU A 45 7.91 2.83 0.85
N ASP A 46 6.91 2.89 1.74
CA ASP A 46 5.60 2.24 1.57
C ASP A 46 4.58 3.09 0.78
N GLU A 47 4.90 4.35 0.46
CA GLU A 47 3.97 5.29 -0.20
C GLU A 47 3.50 4.86 -1.61
N ASP A 48 4.23 3.98 -2.28
CA ASP A 48 3.89 3.52 -3.64
C ASP A 48 2.65 2.60 -3.66
N VAL A 49 2.33 1.92 -2.56
CA VAL A 49 1.13 1.08 -2.44
C VAL A 49 -0.12 1.95 -2.28
N PHE A 50 -0.02 3.04 -1.52
CA PHE A 50 -1.15 3.94 -1.24
C PHE A 50 -1.62 4.71 -2.47
N ARG A 51 -0.73 5.12 -3.39
CA ARG A 51 -1.14 5.79 -4.64
C ARG A 51 -1.97 4.92 -5.56
N ALA A 52 -1.73 3.61 -5.55
CA ALA A 52 -2.50 2.67 -6.37
C ALA A 52 -3.94 2.55 -5.87
N GLU A 53 -4.16 2.61 -4.55
CA GLU A 53 -5.48 2.55 -3.90
C GLU A 53 -6.30 3.83 -4.13
N GLU A 54 -5.68 5.01 -3.96
CA GLU A 54 -6.35 6.31 -4.22
C GLU A 54 -6.79 6.44 -5.70
N SER A 55 -5.99 5.90 -6.63
CA SER A 55 -6.30 5.88 -8.06
C SER A 55 -7.50 5.00 -8.42
N LEU A 56 -7.89 4.07 -7.54
CA LEU A 56 -8.99 3.12 -7.76
C LEU A 56 -10.33 3.64 -7.23
N GLY A 57 -10.35 4.75 -6.48
CA GLY A 57 -11.59 5.38 -6.01
C GLY A 57 -12.46 4.47 -5.12
N ILE A 58 -11.85 3.50 -4.44
CA ILE A 58 -12.54 2.56 -3.57
C ILE A 58 -12.71 3.23 -2.20
N ASP A 59 -13.89 3.79 -1.96
CA ASP A 59 -14.25 4.33 -0.65
C ASP A 59 -14.71 3.21 0.29
N ILE A 60 -13.75 2.62 1.01
CA ILE A 60 -13.97 1.58 2.04
C ILE A 60 -14.73 2.11 3.26
N SER A 61 -14.97 3.42 3.37
CA SER A 61 -15.81 4.00 4.42
C SER A 61 -17.30 3.94 4.11
N ARG A 62 -17.65 3.65 2.85
CA ARG A 62 -19.04 3.53 2.43
C ARG A 62 -19.58 2.16 2.89
N PRO A 63 -20.59 2.11 3.77
CA PRO A 63 -21.28 0.86 4.04
C PRO A 63 -21.95 0.39 2.74
N GLU A 64 -21.36 -0.58 2.05
CA GLU A 64 -21.86 -1.12 0.77
C GLU A 64 -23.20 -1.86 0.87
N ARG A 65 -23.77 -1.97 2.06
CA ARG A 65 -25.13 -2.48 2.25
C ARG A 65 -26.05 -1.28 2.47
N GLY A 66 -26.76 -0.87 1.42
CA GLY A 66 -27.99 -0.11 1.60
C GLY A 66 -28.89 -0.88 2.57
N THR A 67 -29.68 -0.17 3.37
CA THR A 67 -30.65 -0.85 4.25
C THR A 67 -31.65 -1.62 3.40
N ASP A 68 -32.20 -2.72 3.92
CA ASP A 68 -33.16 -3.54 3.17
C ASP A 68 -34.36 -2.70 2.65
N GLU A 69 -34.69 -1.59 3.32
CA GLU A 69 -35.69 -0.60 2.89
C GLU A 69 -35.32 0.15 1.59
N GLU A 70 -34.05 0.51 1.40
CA GLU A 70 -33.60 1.21 0.16
C GLU A 70 -33.64 0.30 -1.06
N ASP A 71 -33.35 -1.00 -0.87
CA ASP A 71 -33.42 -2.01 -1.93
C ASP A 71 -34.87 -2.34 -2.33
N GLU A 72 -35.80 -2.34 -1.37
CA GLU A 72 -37.23 -2.50 -1.65
C GLU A 72 -37.81 -1.33 -2.44
N LEU A 73 -37.41 -0.09 -2.11
CA LEU A 73 -37.86 1.10 -2.83
C LEU A 73 -37.41 1.10 -4.30
N ARG A 74 -36.18 0.64 -4.59
CA ARG A 74 -35.71 0.49 -5.98
C ARG A 74 -36.50 -0.54 -6.77
N ARG A 75 -36.96 -1.61 -6.11
CA ARG A 75 -37.74 -2.67 -6.76
C ARG A 75 -39.17 -2.24 -7.10
N GLN A 76 -39.73 -1.27 -6.38
CA GLN A 76 -41.09 -0.75 -6.63
C GLN A 76 -41.17 0.31 -7.75
N GLN A 77 -40.03 0.78 -8.28
CA GLN A 77 -39.98 1.77 -9.37
C GLN A 77 -39.72 1.17 -10.77
N LEU A 78 -39.78 -0.16 -10.91
CA LEU A 78 -39.84 -0.89 -12.19
C LEU A 78 -41.27 -1.36 -12.47
#